data_AF-A0A6C0EK58-F1
#
_entry.id   AF-A0A6C0EK58-F1
#
_cell.length_a   1.000
_cell.length_b   1.000
_cell.length_c   1.000
_cell.angle_alpha   90.00
_cell.angle_beta   90.00
_cell.angle_gamma   90.00
#
_symmetry.space_group_name_H-M   'P 1'
#
loop_
_entity.id
_entity.type
_entity.pdbx_description
1 polymer ?
#
loop_
_entity_poly.entity_id
_entity_poly.type
_entity_poly.pdbx_seq_one_letter_code
_entity_poly.pdbx_strand_id
1 'polypeptide(L)'
;MIRVGRRKYGCGDPSYPNFKQIICMTKSTAYGELSPYCLKNEKGQILENVWQFSKLYDHVPYSRQTYSRYDSRVIWEHKAERHVNDTGSPTQDYWRWRERGMNASDPIRYPVGFRHRTHVRTALHKIGENEYLELDYIDARKEIYLPLYLNAVKKEAKFARLKRMLKEGQNLLIIEVDGPHQESMFYYQQKYGVNDDFIVNDTMLASEENLHIMLNDDKHPFGHGYCLAWALLLDL
;
A
#
# COMPACT_ATOMS: atom_id res chain seq x y z
N MET A 1 -21.58 -4.78 -5.88
CA MET A 1 -21.02 -3.54 -5.28
C MET A 1 -19.77 -3.85 -4.47
N ILE A 2 -18.91 -2.86 -4.25
CA ILE A 2 -17.65 -3.01 -3.50
C ILE A 2 -17.65 -2.00 -2.34
N ARG A 3 -17.28 -2.44 -1.14
CA ARG A 3 -16.94 -1.58 0.00
C ARG A 3 -15.52 -1.85 0.46
N VAL A 4 -14.85 -0.83 0.99
CA VAL A 4 -13.58 -0.97 1.72
C VAL A 4 -13.87 -0.75 3.20
N GLY A 5 -13.31 -1.59 4.06
CA GLY A 5 -13.49 -1.55 5.51
C GLY A 5 -12.17 -1.55 6.24
N ARG A 6 -12.13 -0.86 7.38
CA ARG A 6 -10.96 -0.78 8.25
C ARG A 6 -11.03 -1.81 9.38
N ARG A 7 -10.05 -2.69 9.47
CA ARG A 7 -9.85 -3.54 10.65
C ARG A 7 -9.20 -2.74 11.76
N LYS A 8 -9.88 -2.67 12.91
CA LYS A 8 -9.32 -2.12 14.16
C LYS A 8 -8.80 -3.26 15.03
N TYR A 9 -7.52 -3.20 15.39
CA TYR A 9 -6.93 -4.21 16.28
C TYR A 9 -7.70 -4.27 17.61
N GLY A 10 -8.12 -5.47 17.99
CA GLY A 10 -8.91 -5.69 19.22
C GLY A 10 -10.42 -5.50 19.08
N CYS A 11 -10.91 -4.88 17.99
CA CYS A 11 -12.34 -4.61 17.79
C CYS A 11 -13.02 -5.51 16.74
N GLY A 12 -12.30 -6.46 16.17
CA GLY A 12 -12.81 -7.36 15.12
C GLY A 12 -12.75 -6.77 13.71
N ASP A 13 -13.34 -7.50 12.76
CA ASP A 13 -13.47 -7.10 11.35
C ASP A 13 -14.80 -6.35 11.14
N PRO A 14 -14.83 -5.23 10.39
CA PRO A 14 -16.08 -4.54 10.11
C PRO A 14 -17.02 -5.42 9.27
N SER A 15 -18.32 -5.17 9.39
CA SER A 15 -19.35 -5.87 8.63
C SER A 15 -20.36 -4.89 8.04
N TYR A 16 -20.94 -5.25 6.90
CA TYR A 16 -22.01 -4.49 6.27
C TYR A 16 -23.07 -5.45 5.70
N PRO A 17 -24.38 -5.21 5.88
CA PRO A 17 -25.43 -6.13 5.45
C PRO A 17 -25.32 -6.50 3.97
N ASN A 18 -25.44 -7.79 3.65
CA ASN A 18 -25.35 -8.35 2.29
C ASN A 18 -23.98 -8.26 1.61
N PHE A 19 -22.90 -7.94 2.35
CA PHE A 19 -21.53 -7.95 1.84
C PHE A 19 -20.73 -9.14 2.34
N LYS A 20 -20.06 -9.83 1.43
CA LYS A 20 -19.09 -10.89 1.76
C LYS A 20 -17.75 -10.27 2.13
N GLN A 21 -17.23 -10.64 3.30
CA GLN A 21 -15.92 -10.16 3.76
C GLN A 21 -14.77 -10.79 2.97
N ILE A 22 -13.87 -9.93 2.50
CA ILE A 22 -12.66 -10.26 1.75
C ILE A 22 -11.46 -9.75 2.57
N ILE A 23 -10.94 -10.59 3.45
CA ILE A 23 -9.84 -10.22 4.36
C ILE A 23 -8.51 -10.28 3.60
N CYS A 24 -8.02 -9.13 3.17
CA CYS A 24 -6.79 -8.96 2.40
C CYS A 24 -5.78 -8.16 3.23
N MET A 25 -5.01 -8.81 4.11
CA MET A 25 -4.02 -8.09 4.95
C MET A 25 -2.61 -8.64 4.71
N THR A 26 -2.24 -9.68 5.43
CA THR A 26 -0.95 -10.38 5.34
C THR A 26 -1.16 -11.73 4.66
N LYS A 27 -0.07 -12.40 4.27
CA LYS A 27 -0.07 -13.72 3.61
C LYS A 27 -0.94 -14.78 4.31
N SER A 28 -1.12 -14.68 5.63
CA SER A 28 -1.90 -15.64 6.42
C SER A 28 -3.42 -15.47 6.29
N THR A 29 -3.93 -14.39 5.68
CA THR A 29 -5.39 -14.21 5.51
C THR A 29 -5.89 -14.88 4.23
N ALA A 30 -7.20 -15.13 4.16
CA ALA A 30 -7.80 -15.86 3.03
C ALA A 30 -7.48 -15.24 1.65
N TYR A 31 -7.35 -13.91 1.57
CA TYR A 31 -6.95 -13.19 0.36
C TYR A 31 -5.57 -12.54 0.49
N GLY A 32 -4.75 -13.02 1.43
CA GLY A 32 -3.42 -12.48 1.73
C GLY A 32 -2.42 -12.51 0.58
N GLU A 33 -2.61 -13.38 -0.41
CA GLU A 33 -1.77 -13.42 -1.61
C GLU A 33 -1.97 -12.22 -2.54
N LEU A 34 -3.10 -11.51 -2.42
CA LEU A 34 -3.34 -10.25 -3.12
C LEU A 34 -2.69 -9.05 -2.41
N SER A 35 -1.97 -9.30 -1.31
CA SER A 35 -1.24 -8.27 -0.57
C SER A 35 0.05 -7.87 -1.29
N PRO A 36 0.51 -6.61 -1.17
CA PRO A 36 1.82 -6.17 -1.67
C PRO A 36 3.01 -6.97 -1.11
N TYR A 37 2.82 -7.69 0.01
CA TYR A 37 3.84 -8.58 0.58
C TYR A 37 4.03 -9.90 -0.21
N CYS A 38 3.09 -10.24 -1.10
CA CYS A 38 3.12 -11.47 -1.90
C CYS A 38 3.21 -11.20 -3.40
N LEU A 39 2.57 -10.13 -3.86
CA LEU A 39 2.56 -9.73 -5.26
C LEU A 39 3.97 -9.39 -5.74
N LYS A 40 4.25 -9.75 -7.00
CA LYS A 40 5.52 -9.48 -7.66
C LYS A 40 5.32 -8.74 -8.98
N ASN A 41 6.26 -7.86 -9.30
CA ASN A 41 6.32 -7.23 -10.62
C ASN A 41 6.91 -8.20 -11.66
N GLU A 42 7.05 -7.73 -12.90
CA GLU A 42 7.55 -8.53 -14.04
C GLU A 42 9.02 -8.95 -13.90
N LYS A 43 9.77 -8.27 -13.04
CA LYS A 43 11.16 -8.62 -12.68
C LYS A 43 11.23 -9.63 -11.52
N GLY A 44 10.08 -10.11 -11.03
CA GLY A 44 9.99 -11.01 -9.87
C GLY A 44 10.22 -10.32 -8.52
N GLN A 45 10.27 -8.98 -8.48
CA GLN A 45 10.48 -8.21 -7.26
C GLN A 45 9.18 -8.06 -6.48
N ILE A 46 9.24 -8.21 -5.15
CA ILE A 46 8.08 -8.04 -4.26
C ILE A 46 7.63 -6.58 -4.28
N LEU A 47 6.33 -6.33 -4.45
CA LEU A 47 5.78 -4.98 -4.57
C LEU A 47 6.09 -4.09 -3.35
N GLU A 48 5.97 -4.65 -2.14
CA GLU A 48 6.37 -3.94 -0.92
C GLU A 48 7.83 -3.47 -0.98
N ASN A 49 8.74 -4.29 -1.50
CA ASN A 49 10.15 -3.92 -1.62
C ASN A 49 10.33 -2.81 -2.65
N VAL A 50 9.70 -2.91 -3.82
CA VAL A 50 9.77 -1.85 -4.84
C VAL A 50 9.26 -0.52 -4.28
N TRP A 51 8.18 -0.54 -3.51
CA TRP A 51 7.63 0.66 -2.86
C TRP A 51 8.53 1.22 -1.76
N GLN A 52 9.04 0.38 -0.87
CA GLN A 52 9.83 0.86 0.27
C GLN A 52 11.20 1.38 -0.18
N PHE A 53 11.81 0.72 -1.16
CA PHE A 53 13.13 1.09 -1.69
C PHE A 53 13.09 2.11 -2.83
N SER A 54 11.90 2.57 -3.27
CA SER A 54 11.82 3.78 -4.10
C SER A 54 12.05 5.06 -3.29
N LYS A 55 11.87 5.01 -1.97
CA LYS A 55 11.99 6.16 -1.06
C LYS A 55 13.43 6.56 -0.85
N LEU A 56 13.70 7.86 -0.91
CA LEU A 56 14.96 8.49 -0.59
C LEU A 56 14.89 9.08 0.82
N TYR A 57 15.94 8.84 1.60
CA TYR A 57 16.14 9.40 2.94
C TYR A 57 17.42 10.22 2.91
N ASP A 58 17.57 11.26 3.73
CA ASP A 58 18.88 11.94 3.82
C ASP A 58 19.92 11.04 4.52
N HIS A 59 19.49 10.38 5.59
CA HIS A 59 20.28 9.47 6.40
C HIS A 59 19.48 8.21 6.73
N VAL A 60 20.05 7.05 6.43
CA VAL A 60 19.51 5.76 6.85
C VAL A 60 20.24 5.31 8.11
N PRO A 61 19.54 5.08 9.24
CA PRO A 61 20.16 4.53 10.44
C PRO A 61 20.44 3.03 10.26
N TYR A 62 21.24 2.47 11.15
CA TYR A 62 21.33 1.01 11.27
C TYR A 62 19.91 0.43 11.48
N SER A 63 19.58 -0.60 10.71
CA SER A 63 18.26 -1.23 10.73
C SER A 63 18.40 -2.72 10.60
N ARG A 64 17.72 -3.44 11.50
CA ARG A 64 17.59 -4.90 11.49
C ARG A 64 16.11 -5.27 11.60
N GLN A 65 15.60 -5.99 10.61
CA GLN A 65 14.21 -6.46 10.55
C GLN A 65 14.18 -7.98 10.57
N THR A 66 13.28 -8.54 11.39
CA THR A 66 12.95 -9.96 11.39
C THR A 66 11.66 -10.21 10.60
N TYR A 67 11.45 -11.43 10.13
CA TYR A 67 10.30 -11.78 9.29
C TYR A 67 8.96 -11.48 9.98
N SER A 68 8.84 -11.83 11.26
CA SER A 68 7.67 -11.48 12.06
C SER A 68 7.99 -11.49 13.56
N ARG A 69 6.98 -11.25 14.41
CA ARG A 69 7.09 -11.47 15.86
C ARG A 69 7.19 -12.95 16.25
N TYR A 70 6.85 -13.86 15.33
CA TYR A 70 6.85 -15.31 15.53
C TYR A 70 7.99 -16.03 14.81
N ASP A 71 8.70 -15.31 13.92
CA ASP A 71 9.84 -15.81 13.16
C ASP A 71 10.95 -14.76 13.23
N SER A 72 11.98 -15.08 14.01
CA SER A 72 13.12 -14.21 14.30
C SER A 72 14.20 -14.23 13.21
N ARG A 73 13.98 -14.94 12.09
CA ARG A 73 14.87 -14.89 10.93
C ARG A 73 15.04 -13.45 10.47
N VAL A 74 16.30 -13.02 10.36
CA VAL A 74 16.65 -11.69 9.85
C VAL A 74 16.39 -11.66 8.35
N ILE A 75 15.53 -10.76 7.91
CA ILE A 75 15.18 -10.56 6.50
C ILE A 75 15.81 -9.29 5.92
N TRP A 76 16.27 -8.40 6.78
CA TRP A 76 16.96 -7.19 6.38
C TRP A 76 17.90 -6.75 7.50
N GLU A 77 19.16 -6.51 7.13
CA GLU A 77 20.13 -5.88 8.00
C GLU A 77 20.96 -4.92 7.17
N HIS A 78 21.06 -3.68 7.65
CA HIS A 78 21.74 -2.62 6.92
C HIS A 78 22.39 -1.65 7.88
N LYS A 79 23.63 -1.27 7.56
CA LYS A 79 24.42 -0.31 8.34
C LYS A 79 23.85 1.10 8.20
N ALA A 80 24.27 2.01 9.08
CA ALA A 80 23.97 3.42 8.90
C ALA A 80 24.76 3.99 7.71
N GLU A 81 24.13 4.83 6.91
CA GLU A 81 24.75 5.50 5.76
C GLU A 81 24.00 6.76 5.33
N ARG A 82 24.67 7.60 4.52
CA ARG A 82 24.13 8.86 3.98
C ARG A 82 23.71 8.64 2.53
N HIS A 83 22.45 8.95 2.23
CA HIS A 83 21.81 8.65 0.94
C HIS A 83 21.73 9.86 0.02
N VAL A 84 21.94 11.06 0.56
CA VAL A 84 21.93 12.32 -0.19
C VAL A 84 23.22 13.08 0.08
N ASN A 85 23.91 13.54 -0.97
CA ASN A 85 25.15 14.31 -0.86
C ASN A 85 24.86 15.79 -0.49
N ASP A 86 25.90 16.63 -0.46
CA ASP A 86 25.74 18.06 -0.11
C ASP A 86 24.98 18.87 -1.18
N THR A 87 24.89 18.36 -2.41
CA THR A 87 24.13 18.99 -3.50
C THR A 87 22.67 18.53 -3.57
N GLY A 88 22.23 17.68 -2.63
CA GLY A 88 20.87 17.13 -2.63
C GLY A 88 20.68 15.92 -3.56
N SER A 89 21.72 15.40 -4.19
CA SER A 89 21.64 14.29 -5.14
C SER A 89 21.82 12.92 -4.44
N PRO A 90 21.15 11.86 -4.93
CA PRO A 90 21.32 10.51 -4.38
C PRO A 90 22.77 10.00 -4.49
N THR A 91 23.28 9.42 -3.41
CA THR A 91 24.64 8.85 -3.36
C THR A 91 24.70 7.43 -3.96
N GLN A 92 25.90 6.91 -4.19
CA GLN A 92 26.07 5.51 -4.59
C GLN A 92 25.58 4.51 -3.53
N ASP A 93 25.64 4.89 -2.25
CA ASP A 93 25.10 4.10 -1.14
C ASP A 93 23.58 3.93 -1.29
N TYR A 94 22.85 5.01 -1.59
CA TYR A 94 21.42 4.93 -1.90
C TYR A 94 21.13 3.94 -3.04
N TRP A 95 21.85 4.03 -4.16
CA TRP A 95 21.59 3.16 -5.32
C TRP A 95 21.84 1.68 -5.00
N ARG A 96 22.92 1.37 -4.25
CA ARG A 96 23.20 0.00 -3.77
C ARG A 96 22.12 -0.48 -2.79
N TRP A 97 21.71 0.36 -1.84
CA TRP A 97 20.66 0.05 -0.88
C TRP A 97 19.33 -0.25 -1.59
N ARG A 98 18.96 0.60 -2.54
CA ARG A 98 17.75 0.48 -3.35
C ARG A 98 17.74 -0.82 -4.14
N GLU A 99 18.81 -1.09 -4.89
CA GLU A 99 18.91 -2.31 -5.70
C GLU A 99 18.86 -3.58 -4.84
N ARG A 100 19.62 -3.62 -3.75
CA ARG A 100 19.64 -4.77 -2.84
C ARG A 100 18.28 -5.01 -2.20
N GLY A 101 17.60 -3.94 -1.80
CA GLY A 101 16.29 -4.00 -1.17
C GLY A 101 15.18 -4.45 -2.11
N MET A 102 15.13 -3.86 -3.31
CA MET A 102 14.14 -4.24 -4.34
C MET A 102 14.25 -5.73 -4.73
N ASN A 103 15.46 -6.28 -4.69
CA ASN A 103 15.73 -7.68 -5.02
C ASN A 103 15.76 -8.63 -3.81
N ALA A 104 15.39 -8.17 -2.61
CA ALA A 104 15.32 -9.03 -1.45
C ALA A 104 14.21 -10.10 -1.59
N SER A 105 14.49 -11.31 -1.10
CA SER A 105 13.60 -12.47 -1.20
C SER A 105 12.34 -12.38 -0.33
N ASP A 106 12.43 -11.59 0.75
CA ASP A 106 11.37 -11.39 1.73
C ASP A 106 10.85 -9.95 1.67
N PRO A 107 9.57 -9.71 2.02
CA PRO A 107 9.01 -8.36 2.08
C PRO A 107 9.59 -7.55 3.25
N ILE A 108 10.12 -6.36 2.97
CA ILE A 108 10.76 -5.48 3.96
C ILE A 108 9.94 -4.21 4.13
N ARG A 109 9.02 -4.20 5.11
CA ARG A 109 8.10 -3.07 5.34
C ARG A 109 8.78 -1.81 5.89
N TYR A 110 9.85 -1.98 6.68
CA TYR A 110 10.50 -0.87 7.37
C TYR A 110 12.03 -0.94 7.19
N PRO A 111 12.56 -0.68 5.99
CA PRO A 111 13.98 -0.88 5.71
C PRO A 111 14.88 0.06 6.53
N VAL A 112 14.37 1.22 6.95
CA VAL A 112 15.02 2.19 7.85
C VAL A 112 14.60 2.07 9.32
N GLY A 113 13.83 1.03 9.66
CA GLY A 113 13.24 0.85 10.99
C GLY A 113 11.94 1.64 11.20
N PHE A 114 11.05 1.11 12.04
CA PHE A 114 9.70 1.66 12.23
C PHE A 114 9.69 3.13 12.66
N ARG A 115 10.65 3.55 13.51
CA ARG A 115 10.72 4.92 14.05
C ARG A 115 11.14 5.96 13.02
N HIS A 116 11.78 5.56 11.92
CA HIS A 116 12.31 6.47 10.90
C HIS A 116 11.48 6.45 9.61
N ARG A 117 10.38 5.69 9.58
CA ARG A 117 9.53 5.52 8.38
C ARG A 117 8.94 6.82 7.84
N THR A 118 8.86 7.87 8.67
CA THR A 118 8.33 9.19 8.33
C THR A 118 9.40 10.19 7.90
N HIS A 119 10.69 9.84 7.98
CA HIS A 119 11.80 10.75 7.61
C HIS A 119 12.14 10.65 6.11
N VAL A 120 11.14 10.30 5.29
CA VAL A 120 11.30 10.19 3.84
C VAL A 120 11.44 11.60 3.27
N ARG A 121 12.45 11.81 2.44
CA ARG A 121 12.63 13.05 1.68
C ARG A 121 11.67 13.10 0.49
N THR A 122 11.69 12.06 -0.32
CA THR A 122 10.89 11.90 -1.55
C THR A 122 10.86 10.43 -1.96
N ALA A 123 10.09 10.06 -2.98
CA ALA A 123 10.26 8.80 -3.69
C ALA A 123 10.77 9.06 -5.11
N LEU A 124 11.70 8.22 -5.59
CA LEU A 124 12.25 8.31 -6.94
C LEU A 124 11.48 7.39 -7.89
N HIS A 125 10.75 8.00 -8.83
CA HIS A 125 10.08 7.31 -9.93
C HIS A 125 10.99 7.29 -11.17
N LYS A 126 11.34 6.09 -11.66
CA LYS A 126 12.12 5.94 -12.88
C LYS A 126 11.25 6.22 -14.12
N ILE A 127 11.56 7.28 -14.86
CA ILE A 127 10.82 7.71 -16.07
C ILE A 127 11.61 7.47 -17.37
N GLY A 128 12.90 7.16 -17.27
CA GLY A 128 13.78 6.86 -18.41
C GLY A 128 14.92 5.93 -17.99
N GLU A 129 15.91 5.70 -18.85
CA GLU A 129 17.02 4.78 -18.55
C GLU A 129 17.81 5.19 -17.31
N ASN A 130 18.09 6.49 -17.18
CA ASN A 130 18.81 7.10 -16.06
C ASN A 130 18.10 8.34 -15.52
N GLU A 131 16.81 8.50 -15.83
CA GLU A 131 16.00 9.65 -15.42
C GLU A 131 15.03 9.26 -14.32
N TYR A 132 15.01 10.08 -13.27
CA TYR A 132 14.17 9.89 -12.10
C TYR A 132 13.44 11.19 -11.76
N LEU A 133 12.16 11.06 -11.45
CA LEU A 133 11.33 12.12 -10.90
C LEU A 133 11.23 11.96 -9.38
N GLU A 134 11.47 13.06 -8.66
CA GLU A 134 11.20 13.16 -7.22
C GLU A 134 9.70 13.42 -7.01
N LEU A 135 9.05 12.55 -6.25
CA LEU A 135 7.62 12.63 -5.97
C LEU A 135 7.36 12.77 -4.47
N ASP A 136 6.33 13.55 -4.13
CA ASP A 136 5.80 13.55 -2.77
C ASP A 136 5.06 12.24 -2.45
N TYR A 137 4.52 12.12 -1.25
CA TYR A 137 3.86 10.88 -0.83
C TYR A 137 2.64 10.51 -1.70
N ILE A 138 1.78 11.47 -2.04
CA ILE A 138 0.55 11.21 -2.79
C ILE A 138 0.92 10.87 -4.23
N ASP A 139 1.76 11.67 -4.86
CA ASP A 139 2.16 11.44 -6.25
C ASP A 139 2.96 10.15 -6.37
N ALA A 140 3.86 9.84 -5.44
CA ALA A 140 4.59 8.57 -5.44
C ALA A 140 3.66 7.36 -5.35
N ARG A 141 2.58 7.46 -4.56
CA ARG A 141 1.60 6.38 -4.48
C ARG A 141 0.83 6.21 -5.80
N LYS A 142 0.47 7.31 -6.47
CA LYS A 142 -0.29 7.30 -7.72
C LYS A 142 0.55 6.85 -8.92
N GLU A 143 1.81 7.26 -8.97
CA GLU A 143 2.70 7.01 -10.11
C GLU A 143 3.51 5.72 -9.95
N ILE A 144 3.82 5.30 -8.72
CA ILE A 144 4.63 4.09 -8.47
C ILE A 144 3.76 2.97 -7.91
N TYR A 145 3.16 3.18 -6.74
CA TYR A 145 2.54 2.09 -5.97
C TYR A 145 1.30 1.51 -6.65
N LEU A 146 0.35 2.38 -7.01
CA LEU A 146 -0.93 1.97 -7.59
C LEU A 146 -0.74 1.24 -8.93
N PRO A 147 0.03 1.75 -9.92
CA PRO A 147 0.23 1.05 -11.18
C PRO A 147 0.92 -0.31 -11.00
N LEU A 148 1.93 -0.39 -10.12
CA LEU A 148 2.57 -1.67 -9.78
C LEU A 148 1.55 -2.66 -9.20
N TYR A 149 0.72 -2.21 -8.27
CA TYR A 149 -0.33 -3.03 -7.66
C TYR A 149 -1.35 -3.52 -8.69
N LEU A 150 -1.91 -2.62 -9.49
CA LEU A 150 -2.89 -2.94 -10.52
C LEU A 150 -2.34 -3.98 -11.52
N ASN A 151 -1.10 -3.79 -11.98
CA ASN A 151 -0.47 -4.69 -12.94
C ASN A 151 -0.20 -6.09 -12.35
N ALA A 152 0.19 -6.17 -11.08
CA ALA A 152 0.47 -7.45 -10.43
C ALA A 152 -0.83 -8.18 -10.06
N VAL A 153 -1.77 -7.50 -9.40
CA VAL A 153 -2.98 -8.13 -8.85
C VAL A 153 -3.89 -8.71 -9.93
N LYS A 154 -3.95 -8.08 -11.10
CA LYS A 154 -4.77 -8.55 -12.23
C LYS A 154 -4.34 -9.92 -12.78
N LYS A 155 -3.09 -10.33 -12.52
CA LYS A 155 -2.54 -11.62 -12.95
C LYS A 155 -2.92 -12.77 -12.00
N GLU A 156 -3.44 -12.47 -10.81
CA GLU A 156 -3.71 -13.45 -9.78
C GLU A 156 -5.05 -14.18 -9.94
N ALA A 157 -5.07 -15.48 -9.69
CA ALA A 157 -6.29 -16.30 -9.77
C ALA A 157 -7.38 -15.86 -8.77
N LYS A 158 -7.00 -15.43 -7.56
CA LYS A 158 -7.96 -14.89 -6.59
C LYS A 158 -8.57 -13.58 -7.05
N PHE A 159 -7.85 -12.74 -7.79
CA PHE A 159 -8.43 -11.53 -8.37
C PHE A 159 -9.51 -11.87 -9.40
N ALA A 160 -9.23 -12.82 -10.31
CA ALA A 160 -10.22 -13.31 -11.27
C ALA A 160 -11.47 -13.89 -10.58
N ARG A 161 -11.29 -14.59 -9.45
CA ARG A 161 -12.40 -15.08 -8.62
C ARG A 161 -13.25 -13.94 -8.05
N LEU A 162 -12.64 -12.89 -7.52
CA LEU A 162 -13.35 -11.72 -6.99
C LEU A 162 -14.17 -11.02 -8.09
N LYS A 163 -13.60 -10.86 -9.28
CA LYS A 163 -14.33 -10.32 -10.45
C LYS A 163 -15.56 -11.15 -10.79
N ARG A 164 -15.42 -12.47 -10.84
CA ARG A 164 -16.56 -13.37 -11.10
C ARG A 164 -17.66 -13.23 -10.05
N MET A 165 -17.29 -13.19 -8.77
CA MET A 165 -18.27 -13.00 -7.68
C MET A 165 -19.06 -11.70 -7.86
N LEU A 166 -18.41 -10.61 -8.24
CA LEU A 166 -19.08 -9.34 -8.52
C LEU A 166 -20.03 -9.43 -9.73
N LYS A 167 -19.60 -10.09 -10.82
CA LYS A 167 -20.44 -10.34 -12.00
C LYS A 167 -21.66 -11.21 -11.71
N GLU A 168 -21.54 -12.12 -10.76
CA GLU A 168 -22.65 -12.96 -10.25
C GLU A 168 -23.57 -12.20 -9.27
N GLY A 169 -23.36 -10.88 -9.08
CA GLY A 169 -24.20 -10.03 -8.23
C GLY A 169 -23.80 -10.02 -6.75
N GLN A 170 -22.68 -10.66 -6.37
CA GLN A 170 -22.23 -10.65 -4.98
C GLN A 170 -21.60 -9.30 -4.61
N ASN A 171 -21.96 -8.76 -3.45
CA ASN A 171 -21.30 -7.59 -2.89
C ASN A 171 -20.07 -7.98 -2.06
N LEU A 172 -18.97 -7.24 -2.22
CA LEU A 172 -17.70 -7.54 -1.57
C LEU A 172 -17.29 -6.43 -0.61
N LEU A 173 -16.95 -6.78 0.63
CA LEU A 173 -16.35 -5.88 1.61
C LEU A 173 -14.87 -6.25 1.77
N ILE A 174 -13.99 -5.46 1.18
CA ILE A 174 -12.54 -5.62 1.26
C ILE A 174 -12.07 -5.05 2.59
N ILE A 175 -11.43 -5.87 3.42
CA ILE A 175 -11.03 -5.49 4.77
C ILE A 175 -9.51 -5.41 4.86
N GLU A 176 -9.02 -4.25 5.32
CA GLU A 176 -7.61 -3.94 5.49
C GLU A 176 -7.36 -3.05 6.72
N VAL A 177 -6.10 -2.87 7.14
CA VAL A 177 -5.74 -2.05 8.31
C VAL A 177 -5.75 -0.54 8.03
N ASP A 178 -5.39 -0.17 6.80
CA ASP A 178 -5.30 1.21 6.33
C ASP A 178 -6.56 1.57 5.50
N GLY A 179 -7.74 1.16 5.99
CA GLY A 179 -9.05 1.45 5.41
C GLY A 179 -9.69 2.74 5.94
N PRO A 180 -11.00 2.99 5.69
CA PRO A 180 -11.64 4.26 6.04
C PRO A 180 -11.69 4.52 7.55
N HIS A 181 -11.35 5.74 7.94
CA HIS A 181 -11.33 6.20 9.33
C HIS A 181 -12.66 6.87 9.69
N GLN A 182 -13.61 6.14 10.29
CA GLN A 182 -14.90 6.68 10.73
C GLN A 182 -14.74 7.91 11.64
N GLU A 183 -13.71 7.91 12.48
CA GLU A 183 -13.38 9.03 13.37
C GLU A 183 -13.03 10.33 12.63
N SER A 184 -12.76 10.26 11.32
CA SER A 184 -12.46 11.41 10.46
C SER A 184 -13.63 11.83 9.57
N MET A 185 -14.83 11.31 9.82
CA MET A 185 -16.00 11.64 9.01
C MET A 185 -16.26 13.14 8.92
N PHE A 186 -16.22 13.87 10.05
CA PHE A 186 -16.40 15.32 10.08
C PHE A 186 -15.35 16.07 9.22
N TYR A 187 -14.11 15.58 9.19
CA TYR A 187 -13.07 16.16 8.34
C TYR A 187 -13.43 16.04 6.86
N TYR A 188 -13.87 14.85 6.42
CA TYR A 188 -14.25 14.63 5.02
C TYR A 188 -15.47 15.46 4.62
N GLN A 189 -16.44 15.62 5.51
CA GLN A 189 -17.61 16.49 5.27
C GLN A 189 -17.19 17.95 5.05
N GLN A 190 -16.33 18.48 5.91
CA GLN A 190 -15.87 19.88 5.80
C GLN A 190 -14.98 20.11 4.58
N LYS A 191 -14.08 19.18 4.26
CA LYS A 191 -13.11 19.33 3.17
C LYS A 191 -13.70 19.04 1.79
N TYR A 192 -14.58 18.04 1.68
CA TYR A 192 -15.06 17.51 0.40
C TYR A 192 -16.58 17.60 0.22
N GLY A 193 -17.35 18.04 1.23
CA GLY A 193 -18.81 18.17 1.13
C GLY A 193 -19.54 16.83 1.02
N VAL A 194 -18.92 15.73 1.46
CA VAL A 194 -19.53 14.39 1.41
C VAL A 194 -20.70 14.26 2.39
N ASN A 195 -21.66 13.39 2.08
CA ASN A 195 -22.83 13.12 2.92
C ASN A 195 -22.48 12.29 4.16
N ASP A 196 -23.38 12.23 5.15
CA ASP A 196 -23.24 11.45 6.40
C ASP A 196 -22.99 9.94 6.19
N ASP A 197 -23.28 9.40 5.00
CA ASP A 197 -23.13 7.99 4.67
C ASP A 197 -21.81 7.65 3.95
N PHE A 198 -20.90 8.63 3.79
CA PHE A 198 -19.59 8.43 3.16
C PHE A 198 -18.81 7.30 3.85
N ILE A 199 -18.68 7.37 5.18
CA ILE A 199 -18.12 6.28 6.01
C ILE A 199 -19.19 5.85 7.02
N VAL A 200 -19.55 4.57 6.99
CA VAL A 200 -20.54 3.96 7.89
C VAL A 200 -19.99 2.64 8.41
N ASN A 201 -20.02 2.46 9.73
CA ASN A 201 -19.51 1.27 10.43
C ASN A 201 -18.06 0.92 10.02
N ASP A 202 -17.18 1.92 9.95
CA ASP A 202 -15.79 1.75 9.51
C ASP A 202 -15.67 1.16 8.10
N THR A 203 -16.67 1.39 7.24
CA THR A 203 -16.67 1.00 5.83
C THR A 203 -17.09 2.15 4.94
N MET A 204 -16.63 2.15 3.69
CA MET A 204 -16.94 3.15 2.67
C MET A 204 -17.34 2.44 1.38
N LEU A 205 -18.36 2.95 0.68
CA LEU A 205 -18.65 2.49 -0.68
C LEU A 205 -17.48 2.86 -1.59
N ALA A 206 -16.96 1.87 -2.30
CA ALA A 206 -15.90 2.08 -3.26
C ALA A 206 -16.51 2.52 -4.59
N SER A 207 -16.99 3.76 -4.66
CA SER A 207 -17.32 4.44 -5.93
C SER A 207 -16.06 5.11 -6.48
N GLU A 208 -16.09 5.49 -7.76
CA GLU A 208 -15.00 6.27 -8.38
C GLU A 208 -14.74 7.56 -7.60
N GLU A 209 -15.78 8.31 -7.27
CA GLU A 209 -15.71 9.54 -6.47
C GLU A 209 -15.08 9.31 -5.09
N ASN A 210 -15.58 8.33 -4.34
CA ASN A 210 -15.08 8.09 -2.97
C ASN A 210 -13.63 7.63 -2.95
N LEU A 211 -13.25 6.79 -3.92
CA LEU A 211 -11.86 6.37 -4.05
C LEU A 211 -10.98 7.51 -4.55
N HIS A 212 -11.46 8.37 -5.44
CA HIS A 212 -10.71 9.55 -5.86
C HIS A 212 -10.40 10.46 -4.66
N ILE A 213 -11.37 10.68 -3.76
CA ILE A 213 -11.14 11.42 -2.51
C ILE A 213 -10.06 10.72 -1.68
N MET A 214 -10.24 9.42 -1.38
CA MET A 214 -9.33 8.69 -0.49
C MET A 214 -7.90 8.54 -1.04
N LEU A 215 -7.73 8.48 -2.36
CA LEU A 215 -6.42 8.34 -3.00
C LEU A 215 -5.67 9.67 -3.13
N ASN A 216 -6.35 10.82 -3.02
CA ASN A 216 -5.75 12.15 -3.12
C ASN A 216 -5.80 12.94 -1.78
N ASP A 217 -6.21 12.29 -0.69
CA ASP A 217 -6.23 12.88 0.65
C ASP A 217 -4.99 12.49 1.45
N ASP A 218 -4.34 13.46 2.08
CA ASP A 218 -3.12 13.28 2.87
C ASP A 218 -3.39 13.01 4.35
N LYS A 219 -4.65 13.05 4.80
CA LYS A 219 -5.00 12.91 6.22
C LYS A 219 -4.60 11.55 6.77
N HIS A 220 -4.83 10.50 5.99
CA HIS A 220 -4.52 9.11 6.35
C HIS A 220 -3.81 8.40 5.20
N PRO A 221 -2.82 7.54 5.48
CA PRO A 221 -2.27 6.67 4.46
C PRO A 221 -3.36 5.76 3.89
N PHE A 222 -3.48 5.68 2.56
CA PHE A 222 -4.33 4.65 1.95
C PHE A 222 -3.57 3.33 1.77
N GLY A 223 -4.21 2.22 2.11
CA GLY A 223 -3.68 0.87 1.94
C GLY A 223 -4.02 0.20 0.61
N HIS A 224 -3.57 -1.04 0.42
CA HIS A 224 -3.83 -1.82 -0.80
C HIS A 224 -5.28 -2.26 -0.95
N GLY A 225 -6.11 -2.19 0.08
CA GLY A 225 -7.54 -2.45 0.03
C GLY A 225 -8.27 -1.48 -0.89
N TYR A 226 -7.87 -0.20 -0.87
CA TYR A 226 -8.33 0.79 -1.85
C TYR A 226 -7.84 0.48 -3.26
N CYS A 227 -6.57 0.08 -3.40
CA CYS A 227 -6.02 -0.30 -4.70
C CYS A 227 -6.73 -1.53 -5.29
N LEU A 228 -7.06 -2.53 -4.47
CA LEU A 228 -7.83 -3.72 -4.89
C LEU A 228 -9.25 -3.34 -5.30
N ALA A 229 -9.90 -2.45 -4.55
CA ALA A 229 -11.22 -1.95 -4.91
C ALA A 229 -11.20 -1.21 -6.26
N TRP A 230 -10.23 -0.31 -6.45
CA TRP A 230 -10.01 0.41 -7.71
C TRP A 230 -9.73 -0.55 -8.86
N ALA A 231 -8.87 -1.56 -8.65
CA ALA A 231 -8.56 -2.59 -9.64
C ALA A 231 -9.79 -3.35 -10.11
N LEU A 232 -10.69 -3.70 -9.19
CA LEU A 232 -11.93 -4.39 -9.50
C LEU A 232 -12.91 -3.48 -10.25
N LEU A 233 -13.06 -2.22 -9.84
CA LEU A 233 -13.96 -1.25 -10.51
C LEU A 233 -13.58 -1.01 -11.98
N LEU A 234 -12.29 -0.86 -12.28
CA LEU A 234 -11.81 -0.66 -13.66
C LEU A 234 -12.13 -1.83 -14.61
N ASP A 235 -12.47 -2.98 -14.05
CA ASP A 235 -12.53 -4.29 -14.72
C ASP A 235 -13.94 -4.91 -14.68
N LEU A 236 -14.92 -4.20 -14.12
CA LEU A 236 -16.35 -4.54 -14.09
C LEU A 236 -17.06 -3.98 -15.32
#